data_AF-A0A409VDS2-F1
#
_entry.id   AF-A0A409VDS2-F1
#
_cell.length_a   1.000
_cell.length_b   1.000
_cell.length_c   1.000
_cell.angle_alpha   90.00
_cell.angle_beta   90.00
_cell.angle_gamma   90.00
#
_symmetry.space_group_name_H-M   'P 1'
#
loop_
_entity.id
_entity.type
_entity.pdbx_description
1 polymer ?
#
loop_
_entity_poly.entity_id
_entity_poly.type
_entity_poly.pdbx_seq_one_letter_code
_entity_poly.pdbx_strand_id
1 'polypeptide(L)'
;MNPSFKPPPPISDYQKDVIFVKFLADPLVNNPRKLAQRYNVSLKRMDAILRLKGMERHWTKGKPLQTGFQAGMDRLLGAYTHPAIADMSRGNVVASQLEERSDVTEADLLEQIERRDAARYRYERLYWESTPEDGREPLLPNVLEAAKQRARRRAAAEKARADSLLSTRRPKSPWITRPARPSFVAWRKGRVATRFVDVGAEFLDVDALLKRRAAAKSKHRRQKKAKKSKQAAES
;
A
#
# COMPACT_ATOMS: atom_id res chain seq x y z
N MET A 1 3.44 -2.75 -41.79
CA MET A 1 2.77 -2.94 -40.48
C MET A 1 3.82 -3.38 -39.45
N ASN A 2 3.68 -2.98 -38.18
CA ASN A 2 4.63 -3.32 -37.11
C ASN A 2 4.41 -4.77 -36.62
N PRO A 3 5.31 -5.74 -36.91
CA PRO A 3 5.13 -7.14 -36.51
C PRO A 3 5.30 -7.38 -35.00
N SER A 4 5.99 -6.45 -34.33
CA SER A 4 6.25 -6.51 -32.89
C SER A 4 5.04 -6.06 -32.05
N PHE A 5 4.06 -5.38 -32.67
CA PHE A 5 2.86 -4.96 -31.97
C PHE A 5 1.82 -6.09 -31.94
N LYS A 6 1.89 -6.91 -30.89
CA LYS A 6 0.92 -7.98 -30.61
C LYS A 6 0.23 -7.65 -29.28
N PRO A 7 -0.94 -6.98 -29.30
CA PRO A 7 -1.60 -6.61 -28.06
C PRO A 7 -2.06 -7.87 -27.32
N PRO A 8 -1.82 -7.97 -26.00
CA PRO A 8 -2.32 -9.10 -25.23
C PRO A 8 -3.86 -9.05 -25.20
N PRO A 9 -4.54 -10.21 -25.25
CA PRO A 9 -5.99 -10.24 -25.24
C PRO A 9 -6.53 -9.67 -23.92
N PRO A 10 -7.67 -8.95 -23.95
CA PRO A 10 -8.27 -8.41 -22.74
C PRO A 10 -8.76 -9.54 -21.83
N ILE A 11 -8.98 -9.22 -20.55
CA ILE A 11 -9.59 -10.16 -19.60
C ILE A 11 -11.10 -10.15 -19.83
N SER A 12 -11.72 -11.34 -19.86
CA SER A 12 -13.17 -11.48 -20.02
C SER A 12 -13.94 -10.84 -18.87
N ASP A 13 -15.14 -10.34 -19.15
CA ASP A 13 -16.00 -9.79 -18.11
C ASP A 13 -16.37 -10.82 -17.03
N TYR A 14 -16.66 -12.05 -17.46
CA TYR A 14 -16.93 -13.17 -16.56
C TYR A 14 -15.80 -13.40 -15.55
N GLN A 15 -14.54 -13.37 -16.01
CA GLN A 15 -13.39 -13.49 -15.10
C GLN A 15 -13.33 -12.31 -14.11
N LYS A 16 -13.62 -11.09 -14.54
CA LYS A 16 -13.65 -9.90 -13.66
C LYS A 16 -14.72 -10.03 -12.60
N ASP A 17 -15.90 -10.55 -12.95
CA ASP A 17 -16.99 -10.80 -12.00
C ASP A 17 -16.61 -11.87 -10.97
N VAL A 18 -16.03 -12.98 -11.41
CA VAL A 18 -15.57 -14.06 -10.51
C VAL A 18 -14.52 -13.54 -9.53
N ILE A 19 -13.56 -12.75 -10.02
CA ILE A 19 -12.55 -12.08 -9.18
C ILE A 19 -13.22 -11.19 -8.13
N PHE A 20 -14.17 -10.36 -8.56
CA PHE A 20 -14.83 -9.40 -7.70
C PHE A 20 -15.69 -10.08 -6.62
N VAL A 21 -16.44 -11.12 -6.98
CA VAL A 21 -17.25 -11.92 -6.04
C VAL A 21 -16.35 -12.61 -5.01
N LYS A 22 -15.23 -13.20 -5.44
CA LYS A 22 -14.26 -13.84 -4.53
C LYS A 22 -13.65 -12.84 -3.55
N PHE A 23 -13.28 -11.65 -4.03
CA PHE A 23 -12.77 -10.59 -3.18
C PHE A 23 -13.82 -10.16 -2.14
N LEU A 24 -15.09 -9.99 -2.55
CA LEU A 24 -16.16 -9.61 -1.63
C LEU A 24 -16.53 -10.69 -0.61
N ALA A 25 -16.42 -11.97 -0.97
CA ALA A 25 -16.68 -13.08 -0.06
C ALA A 25 -15.73 -13.05 1.14
N ASP A 26 -14.42 -12.97 0.88
CA ASP A 26 -13.39 -12.96 1.93
C ASP A 26 -12.17 -12.11 1.54
N PRO A 27 -12.14 -10.81 1.84
CA PRO A 27 -11.02 -9.94 1.47
C PRO A 27 -9.68 -10.30 2.11
N LEU A 28 -9.70 -11.01 3.26
CA LEU A 28 -8.50 -11.46 3.95
C LEU A 28 -7.85 -12.68 3.27
N VAL A 29 -8.69 -13.60 2.80
CA VAL A 29 -8.24 -14.80 2.08
C VAL A 29 -7.93 -14.46 0.63
N ASN A 30 -8.83 -13.71 -0.02
CA ASN A 30 -8.77 -13.30 -1.42
C ASN A 30 -8.26 -11.86 -1.56
N ASN A 31 -7.14 -11.56 -0.92
CA ASN A 31 -6.46 -10.27 -1.10
C ASN A 31 -6.08 -10.07 -2.59
N PRO A 32 -6.15 -8.83 -3.15
CA PRO A 32 -5.68 -8.49 -4.50
C PRO A 32 -4.38 -9.18 -4.91
N ARG A 33 -3.39 -9.26 -4.00
CA ARG A 33 -2.11 -9.94 -4.25
C ARG A 33 -2.26 -11.44 -4.51
N LYS A 34 -3.08 -12.12 -3.71
CA LYS A 34 -3.31 -13.56 -3.87
C LYS A 34 -4.12 -13.84 -5.14
N LEU A 35 -5.08 -12.97 -5.46
CA LEU A 35 -5.86 -13.06 -6.69
C LEU A 35 -5.00 -12.81 -7.94
N ALA A 36 -4.10 -11.82 -7.87
CA ALA A 36 -3.13 -11.51 -8.93
C ALA A 36 -2.23 -12.72 -9.24
N GLN A 37 -1.66 -13.32 -8.20
CA GLN A 37 -0.83 -14.53 -8.33
C GLN A 37 -1.62 -15.72 -8.85
N ARG A 38 -2.85 -15.94 -8.37
CA ARG A 38 -3.69 -17.09 -8.77
C ARG A 38 -4.11 -17.05 -10.24
N TYR A 39 -4.29 -15.86 -10.80
CA TYR A 39 -4.80 -15.66 -12.15
C TYR A 39 -3.76 -15.14 -13.14
N ASN A 40 -2.50 -15.02 -12.72
CA ASN A 40 -1.39 -14.47 -13.50
C ASN A 40 -1.76 -13.10 -14.10
N VAL A 41 -2.31 -12.22 -13.26
CA VAL A 41 -2.72 -10.85 -13.60
C VAL A 41 -1.90 -9.89 -12.78
N SER A 42 -1.40 -8.80 -13.38
CA SER A 42 -0.62 -7.81 -12.64
C SER A 42 -1.44 -7.17 -11.50
N LEU A 43 -0.76 -6.82 -10.41
CA LEU A 43 -1.39 -6.25 -9.22
C LEU A 43 -2.13 -4.95 -9.56
N LYS A 44 -1.54 -4.09 -10.40
CA LYS A 44 -2.19 -2.86 -10.87
C LYS A 44 -3.46 -3.15 -11.66
N ARG A 45 -3.44 -4.18 -12.51
CA ARG A 45 -4.62 -4.60 -13.28
C ARG A 45 -5.68 -5.18 -12.35
N MET A 46 -5.29 -5.94 -11.33
CA MET A 46 -6.19 -6.47 -10.32
C MET A 46 -6.88 -5.36 -9.51
N ASP A 47 -6.13 -4.37 -9.02
CA ASP A 47 -6.67 -3.20 -8.31
C ASP A 47 -7.63 -2.40 -9.21
N ALA A 48 -7.27 -2.22 -10.48
CA ALA A 48 -8.13 -1.57 -11.46
C ALA A 48 -9.45 -2.34 -11.68
N ILE A 49 -9.40 -3.67 -11.81
CA ILE A 49 -10.59 -4.52 -11.97
C ILE A 49 -11.52 -4.35 -10.76
N LEU A 50 -10.99 -4.45 -9.53
CA LEU A 50 -11.78 -4.32 -8.31
C LEU A 50 -12.43 -2.95 -8.20
N ARG A 51 -11.69 -1.88 -8.54
CA ARG A 51 -12.20 -0.51 -8.56
C ARG A 51 -13.31 -0.33 -9.58
N LEU A 52 -13.09 -0.77 -10.83
CA LEU A 52 -14.05 -0.61 -11.92
C LEU A 52 -15.34 -1.41 -11.66
N LYS A 53 -15.24 -2.65 -11.19
CA LYS A 53 -16.42 -3.45 -10.80
C LYS A 53 -17.17 -2.87 -9.60
N GLY A 54 -16.45 -2.27 -8.64
CA GLY A 54 -17.06 -1.50 -7.56
C GLY A 54 -17.85 -0.28 -8.08
N MET A 55 -17.30 0.44 -9.05
CA MET A 55 -17.98 1.57 -9.70
C MET A 55 -19.19 1.11 -10.52
N GLU A 56 -19.09 0.00 -11.25
CA GLU A 56 -20.18 -0.59 -12.03
C GLU A 56 -21.41 -0.89 -11.16
N ARG A 57 -21.21 -1.49 -9.98
CA ARG A 57 -22.29 -1.72 -9.00
C ARG A 57 -22.86 -0.45 -8.39
N HIS A 58 -22.06 0.61 -8.28
CA HIS A 58 -22.54 1.90 -7.81
C HIS A 58 -23.31 2.65 -8.91
N TRP A 59 -23.02 2.36 -10.18
CA TRP A 59 -23.63 3.02 -11.34
C TRP A 59 -25.05 2.53 -11.63
N THR A 60 -25.45 1.38 -11.08
CA THR A 60 -26.77 0.75 -11.28
C THR A 60 -27.96 1.55 -10.69
N LYS A 61 -27.77 2.84 -10.35
CA LYS A 61 -28.76 3.78 -9.81
C LYS A 61 -29.65 4.38 -10.91
N GLY A 62 -30.30 3.55 -11.71
CA GLY A 62 -31.40 3.98 -12.60
C GLY A 62 -31.06 4.24 -14.06
N LYS A 63 -29.84 3.91 -14.53
CA LYS A 63 -29.52 3.82 -15.97
C LYS A 63 -29.08 2.39 -16.31
N PRO A 64 -29.58 1.79 -17.41
CA PRO A 64 -29.12 0.47 -17.83
C PRO A 64 -27.66 0.53 -18.29
N LEU A 65 -26.87 -0.47 -17.89
CA LEU A 65 -25.48 -0.64 -18.34
C LEU A 65 -25.47 -1.24 -19.76
N GLN A 66 -24.50 -0.84 -20.58
CA GLN A 66 -24.38 -1.29 -21.98
C GLN A 66 -23.71 -2.67 -22.09
N THR A 67 -24.31 -3.68 -21.48
CA THR A 67 -23.75 -5.06 -21.39
C THR A 67 -23.67 -5.75 -22.75
N GLY A 68 -24.60 -5.46 -23.68
CA GLY A 68 -24.58 -6.03 -25.03
C GLY A 68 -23.35 -5.62 -25.85
N PHE A 69 -22.95 -4.35 -25.75
CA PHE A 69 -21.73 -3.85 -26.41
C PHE A 69 -20.48 -4.50 -25.82
N GLN A 70 -20.44 -4.62 -24.49
CA GLN A 70 -19.36 -5.30 -23.79
C GLN A 70 -19.21 -6.77 -24.22
N ALA A 71 -20.32 -7.52 -24.30
CA ALA A 71 -20.29 -8.91 -24.77
C ALA A 71 -19.80 -9.02 -26.22
N GLY A 72 -20.20 -8.08 -27.09
CA GLY A 72 -19.71 -8.00 -28.47
C GLY A 72 -18.20 -7.73 -28.55
N MET A 73 -17.70 -6.79 -27.74
CA MET A 73 -16.27 -6.46 -27.68
C MET A 73 -15.42 -7.59 -27.10
N ASP A 74 -15.91 -8.28 -26.06
CA ASP A 74 -15.22 -9.43 -25.48
C ASP A 74 -15.04 -10.55 -26.52
N ARG A 75 -16.07 -10.78 -27.36
CA ARG A 75 -15.99 -11.74 -28.47
C ARG A 75 -15.04 -11.28 -29.57
N LEU A 76 -15.09 -10.01 -29.97
CA LEU A 76 -14.27 -9.45 -31.06
C LEU A 76 -12.79 -9.44 -30.72
N LEU A 77 -12.44 -9.10 -29.47
CA LEU A 77 -11.07 -9.00 -29.00
C LEU A 77 -10.48 -10.34 -28.52
N GLY A 78 -11.25 -11.43 -28.59
CA GLY A 78 -10.81 -12.74 -28.10
C GLY A 78 -10.49 -12.71 -26.61
N ALA A 79 -11.40 -12.18 -25.80
CA ALA A 79 -11.17 -11.98 -24.37
C ALA A 79 -10.80 -13.30 -23.68
N TYR A 80 -9.70 -13.24 -22.94
CA TYR A 80 -9.12 -14.39 -22.26
C TYR A 80 -9.83 -14.65 -20.93
N THR A 81 -10.09 -15.93 -20.67
CA THR A 81 -10.52 -16.43 -19.37
C THR A 81 -9.49 -17.41 -18.84
N HIS A 82 -9.01 -17.19 -17.61
CA HIS A 82 -8.01 -18.06 -16.99
C HIS A 82 -8.54 -19.49 -16.79
N PRO A 83 -7.74 -20.55 -17.03
CA PRO A 83 -8.17 -21.95 -16.93
C PRO A 83 -8.76 -22.29 -15.55
N ALA A 84 -8.16 -21.77 -14.47
CA ALA A 84 -8.69 -21.91 -13.10
C ALA A 84 -10.10 -21.30 -12.86
N ILE A 85 -10.67 -20.64 -13.86
CA ILE A 85 -12.06 -20.15 -13.92
C ILE A 85 -12.82 -20.86 -15.04
N ALA A 86 -12.15 -21.19 -16.14
CA ALA A 86 -12.71 -21.84 -17.33
C ALA A 86 -13.11 -23.31 -17.13
N ASP A 87 -12.64 -24.00 -16.09
CA ASP A 87 -13.11 -25.37 -15.75
C ASP A 87 -14.64 -25.45 -15.47
N MET A 88 -15.33 -24.32 -15.39
CA MET A 88 -16.80 -24.25 -15.33
C MET A 88 -17.49 -24.01 -16.69
N SER A 89 -16.75 -23.62 -17.73
CA SER A 89 -17.29 -23.28 -19.05
C SER A 89 -16.32 -23.68 -20.17
N ARG A 90 -16.61 -24.83 -20.80
CA ARG A 90 -15.99 -25.41 -22.01
C ARG A 90 -15.21 -24.41 -22.87
N GLY A 91 -13.89 -24.62 -23.04
CA GLY A 91 -13.10 -23.90 -24.04
C GLY A 91 -11.61 -24.19 -23.94
N ASN A 92 -11.04 -24.79 -24.98
CA ASN A 92 -9.65 -25.18 -25.12
C ASN A 92 -8.74 -23.93 -25.09
N VAL A 93 -7.99 -23.71 -24.00
CA VAL A 93 -7.04 -22.58 -23.91
C VAL A 93 -5.70 -23.03 -24.49
N VAL A 94 -5.23 -22.31 -25.50
CA VAL A 94 -3.94 -22.56 -26.17
C VAL A 94 -2.81 -22.31 -25.17
N ALA A 95 -2.06 -23.36 -24.82
CA ALA A 95 -0.99 -23.35 -23.81
C ALA A 95 0.08 -22.27 -24.06
N SER A 96 0.31 -21.85 -25.31
CA SER A 96 1.29 -20.83 -25.67
C SER A 96 0.99 -19.43 -25.09
N GLN A 97 -0.27 -19.11 -24.78
CA GLN A 97 -0.64 -17.82 -24.18
C GLN A 97 -0.44 -17.76 -22.67
N LEU A 98 -0.23 -18.91 -22.01
CA LEU A 98 0.07 -18.98 -20.57
C LEU A 98 1.52 -18.64 -20.28
N GLU A 99 2.46 -19.01 -21.16
CA GLU A 99 3.89 -18.73 -20.97
C GLU A 99 4.22 -17.23 -21.13
N GLU A 100 3.57 -16.49 -22.03
CA GLU A 100 3.73 -15.02 -22.11
C GLU A 100 3.23 -14.28 -20.86
N ARG A 101 2.53 -14.96 -19.94
CA ARG A 101 1.93 -14.35 -18.74
C ARG A 101 2.66 -14.64 -17.44
N SER A 102 3.57 -15.63 -17.40
CA SER A 102 4.45 -15.85 -16.23
C SER A 102 5.35 -14.64 -15.97
N ASP A 103 5.74 -13.92 -17.02
CA ASP A 103 6.56 -12.69 -16.95
C ASP A 103 5.90 -11.58 -16.11
N VAL A 104 4.56 -11.58 -16.01
CA VAL A 104 3.80 -10.56 -15.30
C VAL A 104 4.02 -10.64 -13.79
N THR A 105 4.14 -11.85 -13.25
CA THR A 105 4.39 -12.05 -11.81
C THR A 105 5.80 -11.65 -11.40
N GLU A 106 6.79 -11.88 -12.27
CA GLU A 106 8.18 -11.47 -12.03
C GLU A 106 8.33 -9.95 -12.12
N ALA A 107 7.68 -9.32 -13.10
CA ALA A 107 7.67 -7.86 -13.24
C ALA A 107 7.04 -7.15 -12.02
N ASP A 108 5.94 -7.69 -11.48
CA ASP A 108 5.28 -7.17 -10.28
C ASP A 108 6.14 -7.32 -9.02
N LEU A 109 6.86 -8.43 -8.89
CA LEU A 109 7.80 -8.66 -7.79
C LEU A 109 8.94 -7.64 -7.85
N LEU A 110 9.51 -7.43 -9.03
CA LEU A 110 10.60 -6.49 -9.25
C LEU A 110 10.17 -5.04 -8.96
N GLU A 111 9.00 -4.62 -9.45
CA GLU A 111 8.46 -3.27 -9.18
C GLU A 111 8.27 -3.00 -7.67
N GLN A 112 7.88 -4.02 -6.91
CA GLN A 112 7.67 -3.90 -5.47
C GLN A 112 8.94 -3.98 -4.63
N ILE A 113 9.86 -4.88 -4.99
CA ILE A 113 11.18 -5.02 -4.35
C ILE A 113 11.94 -3.71 -4.48
N GLU A 114 11.89 -3.10 -5.66
CA GLU A 114 12.54 -1.82 -5.93
C GLU A 114 11.78 -0.62 -5.32
N ARG A 115 10.59 -0.83 -4.73
CA ARG A 115 9.63 0.22 -4.34
C ARG A 115 9.49 1.26 -5.46
N ARG A 116 9.53 0.80 -6.72
CA ARG A 116 9.69 1.64 -7.91
C ARG A 116 8.34 2.26 -8.23
N ASP A 117 7.98 3.36 -7.57
CA ASP A 117 7.04 4.32 -8.14
C ASP A 117 7.68 4.81 -9.45
N ALA A 118 7.43 4.14 -10.58
CA ALA A 118 8.11 4.43 -11.84
C ALA A 118 7.98 5.92 -12.22
N ALA A 119 6.91 6.59 -11.80
CA ALA A 119 6.71 8.03 -11.95
C ALA A 119 7.58 8.89 -11.03
N ARG A 120 8.00 8.43 -9.84
CA ARG A 120 8.87 9.19 -8.92
C ARG A 120 10.36 8.97 -9.19
N TYR A 121 10.77 7.75 -9.55
CA TYR A 121 12.17 7.45 -9.88
C TYR A 121 12.59 7.90 -11.28
N ARG A 122 11.65 8.07 -12.23
CA ARG A 122 11.95 8.70 -13.53
C ARG A 122 12.43 10.15 -13.41
N TYR A 123 12.18 10.81 -12.28
CA TYR A 123 12.70 12.15 -11.96
C TYR A 123 13.92 12.13 -11.03
N GLU A 124 14.46 10.96 -10.66
CA GLU A 124 15.88 10.88 -10.28
C GLU A 124 16.66 11.02 -11.59
N ARG A 125 16.83 12.30 -11.97
CA ARG A 125 17.24 12.82 -13.26
C ARG A 125 18.45 12.08 -13.82
N LEU A 126 18.43 11.82 -15.13
CA LEU A 126 19.63 11.68 -15.95
C LEU A 126 20.46 12.96 -15.75
N TYR A 127 21.43 12.91 -14.83
CA TYR A 127 22.40 13.97 -14.67
C TYR A 127 23.46 13.76 -15.75
N TRP A 128 23.56 14.72 -16.66
CA TRP A 128 24.71 14.82 -17.55
C TRP A 128 25.84 15.43 -16.73
N GLU A 129 26.67 14.60 -16.11
CA GLU A 129 27.95 15.00 -15.55
C GLU A 129 29.03 14.59 -16.56
N SER A 130 29.94 15.51 -16.91
CA SER A 130 31.10 15.17 -17.73
C SER A 130 32.00 14.23 -16.94
N THR A 131 32.10 12.97 -17.36
CA THR A 131 33.04 12.02 -16.78
C THR A 131 34.47 12.48 -17.12
N PRO A 132 35.35 12.68 -16.12
CA PRO A 132 36.75 13.02 -16.37
C PRO A 132 37.41 11.92 -17.21
N GLU A 133 38.29 12.28 -18.15
CA GLU A 133 39.04 11.32 -18.98
C GLU A 133 39.91 10.36 -18.15
N ASP A 134 40.20 10.72 -16.89
CA ASP A 134 40.91 9.91 -15.89
C ASP A 134 40.15 8.63 -15.44
N GLY A 135 38.95 8.36 -15.99
CA GLY A 135 38.16 7.16 -15.68
C GLY A 135 37.56 7.14 -14.27
N ARG A 136 37.51 8.29 -13.59
CA ARG A 136 36.90 8.42 -12.26
C ARG A 136 35.38 8.38 -12.36
N GLU A 137 34.75 7.71 -11.39
CA GLU A 137 33.30 7.65 -11.30
C GLU A 137 32.68 9.04 -11.08
N PRO A 138 31.48 9.30 -11.64
CA PRO A 138 30.76 10.56 -11.42
C PRO A 138 30.44 10.77 -9.94
N LEU A 139 30.63 12.00 -9.45
CA LEU A 139 30.51 12.31 -8.02
C LEU A 139 29.05 12.47 -7.58
N LEU A 140 28.22 13.01 -8.48
CA LEU A 140 26.86 13.44 -8.14
C LEU A 140 25.92 12.28 -7.74
N PRO A 141 25.94 11.10 -8.38
CA PRO A 141 25.14 9.95 -7.95
C PRO A 141 25.43 9.55 -6.49
N ASN A 142 26.72 9.49 -6.13
CA ASN A 142 27.16 9.11 -4.80
C ASN A 142 26.74 10.15 -3.73
N VAL A 143 26.81 11.44 -4.05
CA VAL A 143 26.36 12.51 -3.16
C VAL A 143 24.85 12.45 -2.93
N LEU A 144 24.06 12.20 -3.98
CA LEU A 144 22.61 12.06 -3.87
C LEU A 144 22.21 10.83 -3.05
N GLU A 145 22.89 9.70 -3.26
CA GLU A 145 22.65 8.50 -2.46
C GLU A 145 22.99 8.74 -0.99
N ALA A 146 24.14 9.35 -0.71
CA ALA A 146 24.53 9.73 0.65
C ALA A 146 23.53 10.69 1.30
N ALA A 147 23.02 11.68 0.56
CA ALA A 147 21.99 12.60 1.03
C ALA A 147 20.67 11.88 1.34
N LYS A 148 20.25 10.94 0.47
CA LYS A 148 19.06 10.10 0.66
C LYS A 148 19.18 9.21 1.89
N GLN A 149 20.34 8.57 2.09
CA GLN A 149 20.61 7.78 3.27
C GLN A 149 20.60 8.65 4.55
N ARG A 150 21.19 9.86 4.51
CA ARG A 150 21.13 10.82 5.62
C ARG A 150 19.69 11.25 5.95
N ALA A 151 18.87 11.54 4.93
CA ALA A 151 17.46 11.89 5.11
C ALA A 151 16.66 10.74 5.74
N ARG A 152 16.86 9.50 5.25
CA ARG A 152 16.25 8.30 5.84
C ARG A 152 16.65 8.10 7.31
N ARG A 153 17.93 8.27 7.64
CA ARG A 153 18.42 8.19 9.03
C ARG A 153 17.81 9.27 9.92
N ARG A 154 17.68 10.51 9.43
CA ARG A 154 17.01 11.61 10.16
C ARG A 154 15.54 11.29 10.43
N ALA A 155 14.79 10.88 9.41
CA ALA A 155 13.38 10.51 9.56
C ALA A 155 13.19 9.33 10.53
N ALA A 156 14.06 8.32 10.46
CA ALA A 156 14.04 7.20 11.41
C ALA A 156 14.35 7.65 12.85
N ALA A 157 15.31 8.55 13.04
CA ALA A 157 15.64 9.11 14.35
C ALA A 157 14.51 9.96 14.92
N GLU A 158 13.84 10.77 14.09
CA GLU A 158 12.64 11.54 14.49
C GLU A 158 11.50 10.61 14.89
N LYS A 159 11.22 9.57 14.10
CA LYS A 159 10.21 8.57 14.44
C LYS A 159 10.53 7.85 15.76
N ALA A 160 11.77 7.43 15.97
CA ALA A 160 12.21 6.81 17.21
C ALA A 160 12.07 7.75 18.43
N ARG A 161 12.37 9.05 18.26
CA ARG A 161 12.13 10.08 19.29
C ARG A 161 10.64 10.21 19.59
N ALA A 162 9.80 10.25 18.56
CA ALA A 162 8.35 10.37 18.68
C ALA A 162 7.73 9.15 19.40
N ASP A 163 8.14 7.94 19.02
CA ASP A 163 7.68 6.69 19.64
C ASP A 163 8.10 6.58 21.12
N SER A 164 9.31 7.03 21.47
CA SER A 164 9.79 7.12 22.85
C SER A 164 8.93 8.05 23.71
N LEU A 165 8.40 9.13 23.13
CA LEU A 165 7.52 10.07 23.82
C LEU A 165 6.11 9.52 24.05
N LEU A 166 5.57 8.77 23.09
CA LEU A 166 4.27 8.10 23.20
C LEU A 166 4.27 6.92 24.17
N SER A 167 5.44 6.34 24.43
CA SER A 167 5.63 5.24 25.36
C SER A 167 5.42 5.68 26.83
N THR A 168 4.17 5.96 27.21
CA THR A 168 3.70 5.55 28.53
C THR A 168 3.23 4.12 28.37
N ARG A 169 4.08 3.15 28.72
CA ARG A 169 3.67 1.74 28.82
C ARG A 169 2.64 1.69 29.95
N ARG A 170 1.35 1.85 29.62
CA ARG A 170 0.28 1.49 30.55
C ARG A 170 0.47 0.01 30.87
N PRO A 171 0.56 -0.38 32.14
CA PRO A 171 0.66 -1.79 32.49
C PRO A 171 -0.54 -2.52 31.90
N LYS A 172 -0.31 -3.72 31.35
CA LYS A 172 -1.40 -4.59 30.90
C LYS A 172 -2.28 -4.88 32.11
N SER A 173 -3.56 -4.53 32.04
CA SER A 173 -4.56 -4.96 33.01
C SER A 173 -5.47 -5.98 32.35
N PRO A 174 -6.21 -6.82 33.11
CA PRO A 174 -7.16 -7.78 32.54
C PRO A 174 -8.18 -7.15 31.57
N TRP A 175 -8.48 -5.85 31.75
CA TRP A 175 -9.44 -5.10 30.95
C TRP A 175 -8.80 -4.24 29.84
N ILE A 176 -7.48 -4.10 29.82
CA ILE A 176 -6.74 -3.27 28.84
C ILE A 176 -5.64 -4.11 28.21
N THR A 177 -5.98 -4.71 27.06
CA THR A 177 -5.06 -5.51 26.26
C THR A 177 -4.81 -4.80 24.93
N ARG A 178 -3.54 -4.63 24.55
CA ARG A 178 -3.22 -4.10 23.22
C ARG A 178 -3.52 -5.17 22.16
N PRO A 179 -4.10 -4.80 21.01
CA PRO A 179 -4.26 -5.73 19.90
C PRO A 179 -2.89 -6.25 19.48
N ALA A 180 -2.79 -7.56 19.22
CA ALA A 180 -1.53 -8.19 18.81
C ALA A 180 -1.06 -7.73 17.42
N ARG A 181 -1.98 -7.19 16.61
CA ARG A 181 -1.70 -6.72 15.25
C ARG A 181 -1.86 -5.20 15.16
N PRO A 182 -0.99 -4.50 14.41
CA PRO A 182 -1.02 -3.04 14.26
C PRO A 182 -2.21 -2.54 13.41
N SER A 183 -2.99 -3.45 12.82
CA SER A 183 -4.25 -3.08 12.20
C SER A 183 -5.30 -4.17 12.46
N PHE A 184 -6.54 -3.75 12.65
CA PHE A 184 -7.68 -4.65 12.74
C PHE A 184 -8.85 -4.10 11.93
N VAL A 185 -9.71 -4.99 11.45
CA VAL A 185 -10.86 -4.64 10.62
C VAL A 185 -12.12 -4.87 11.45
N ALA A 186 -12.92 -3.83 11.64
CA ALA A 186 -14.19 -3.90 12.32
C ALA A 186 -15.32 -4.07 11.29
N TRP A 187 -16.15 -5.09 11.52
CA TRP A 187 -17.30 -5.40 10.69
C TRP A 187 -18.59 -5.07 11.46
N ARG A 188 -19.53 -4.39 10.81
CA ARG A 188 -20.88 -4.14 11.32
C ARG A 188 -21.89 -4.43 10.21
N LYS A 189 -23.00 -5.09 10.55
CA LYS A 189 -24.05 -5.46 9.58
C LYS A 189 -24.55 -4.19 8.84
N GLY A 190 -24.56 -4.24 7.51
CA GLY A 190 -25.02 -3.12 6.67
C GLY A 190 -24.04 -1.96 6.48
N ARG A 191 -22.77 -2.08 6.91
CA ARG A 191 -21.73 -1.07 6.69
C ARG A 191 -20.48 -1.67 6.07
N VAL A 192 -19.75 -0.86 5.31
CA VAL A 192 -18.45 -1.24 4.75
C VAL A 192 -17.45 -1.49 5.87
N ALA A 193 -16.63 -2.53 5.72
CA ALA A 193 -15.59 -2.88 6.67
C ALA A 193 -14.66 -1.69 6.92
N THR A 194 -14.50 -1.30 8.20
CA THR A 194 -13.62 -0.19 8.58
C THR A 194 -12.31 -0.74 9.10
N ARG A 195 -11.19 -0.38 8.47
CA ARG A 195 -9.84 -0.80 8.90
C ARG A 195 -9.25 0.26 9.82
N PHE A 196 -8.98 -0.12 11.06
CA PHE A 196 -8.23 0.68 12.01
C PHE A 196 -6.74 0.31 11.87
N VAL A 197 -5.90 1.32 11.66
CA VAL A 197 -4.45 1.18 11.57
C VAL A 197 -3.85 2.03 12.69
N ASP A 198 -3.04 1.42 13.54
CA ASP A 198 -2.25 2.14 14.52
C ASP A 198 -1.12 2.88 13.79
N VAL A 199 -1.28 4.20 13.68
CA VAL A 199 -0.32 5.11 13.04
C VAL A 199 0.76 5.60 14.01
N GLY A 200 0.73 5.17 15.28
CA GLY A 200 1.73 5.55 16.28
C GLY A 200 1.90 7.07 16.40
N ALA A 201 3.15 7.53 16.34
CA ALA A 201 3.51 8.94 16.48
C ALA A 201 3.59 9.72 15.16
N GLU A 202 3.20 9.11 14.04
CA GLU A 202 3.49 9.64 12.69
C GLU A 202 2.87 11.02 12.42
N PHE A 203 1.77 11.37 13.09
CA PHE A 203 1.07 12.65 12.93
C PHE A 203 1.18 13.58 14.14
N LEU A 204 2.07 13.29 15.09
CA LEU A 204 2.28 14.14 16.26
C LEU A 204 3.44 15.09 16.04
N ASP A 205 3.24 16.37 16.38
CA ASP A 205 4.33 17.34 16.47
C ASP A 205 5.21 17.01 17.68
N VAL A 206 6.35 16.37 17.38
CA VAL A 206 7.35 15.93 18.36
C VAL A 206 7.88 17.11 19.19
N ASP A 207 8.07 18.26 18.56
CA ASP A 207 8.63 19.45 19.20
C ASP A 207 7.61 20.10 20.14
N ALA A 208 6.34 20.18 19.72
CA ALA A 208 5.26 20.62 20.60
C ALA A 208 5.12 19.72 21.83
N LEU A 209 5.23 18.39 21.66
CA LEU A 209 5.19 17.43 22.76
C LEU A 209 6.38 17.58 23.72
N LEU A 210 7.59 17.76 23.19
CA LEU A 210 8.81 17.97 23.98
C LEU A 210 8.69 19.26 24.82
N LYS A 211 8.26 20.36 24.21
CA LYS A 211 8.02 21.64 24.89
C LYS A 211 7.01 21.48 26.01
N ARG A 212 5.87 20.80 25.75
CA ARG A 212 4.84 20.54 26.75
C ARG A 212 5.36 19.71 27.93
N ARG A 213 6.14 18.66 27.67
CA ARG A 213 6.72 17.80 28.71
C ARG A 213 7.75 18.53 29.56
N ALA A 214 8.58 19.38 28.94
CA ALA A 214 9.53 20.23 29.66
C ALA A 214 8.82 21.24 30.57
N ALA A 215 7.77 21.90 30.08
CA ALA A 215 6.95 22.82 30.86
C ALA A 215 6.28 22.11 32.05
N ALA A 216 5.73 20.91 31.85
CA ALA A 216 5.12 20.10 32.91
C ALA A 216 6.15 19.72 34.00
N LYS A 217 7.36 19.27 33.61
CA LYS A 217 8.44 18.97 34.57
C LYS A 217 8.85 20.22 35.37
N SER A 218 8.95 21.38 34.72
CA SER A 218 9.27 22.64 35.40
C SER A 218 8.20 23.02 36.43
N LYS A 219 6.91 22.96 36.04
CA LYS A 219 5.78 23.21 36.95
C LYS A 219 5.79 22.26 38.15
N HIS A 220 6.02 20.96 37.92
CA HIS A 220 6.11 19.97 38.99
C HIS A 220 7.27 20.25 39.96
N ARG A 221 8.45 20.64 39.46
CA ARG A 221 9.58 21.02 40.33
C ARG A 221 9.25 22.23 41.19
N ARG A 222 8.60 23.25 40.63
CA ARG A 222 8.15 24.44 41.38
C ARG A 222 7.14 24.08 42.47
N GLN A 223 6.14 23.24 42.16
CA GLN A 223 5.17 22.77 43.15
C GLN A 223 5.83 21.94 44.26
N LYS A 224 6.79 21.06 43.95
CA LYS A 224 7.53 20.30 44.97
C LYS A 224 8.33 21.21 45.90
N LYS A 225 8.98 22.25 45.36
CA LYS A 225 9.70 23.24 46.17
C LYS A 225 8.74 24.03 47.08
N ALA A 226 7.60 24.49 46.54
CA ALA A 226 6.60 25.22 47.31
C ALA A 226 5.96 24.36 48.42
N LYS A 227 5.74 23.06 48.19
CA LYS A 227 5.28 22.14 49.23
C LYS A 227 6.32 21.95 50.33
N LYS A 228 7.60 21.77 49.96
CA LYS A 228 8.68 21.65 50.94
C LYS A 228 8.85 22.92 51.78
N SER A 229 8.75 24.10 51.18
CA SER A 229 8.86 25.36 51.93
C SER A 229 7.69 25.58 52.89
N LYS A 230 6.47 25.14 52.52
CA LYS A 230 5.32 25.18 53.43
C LYS A 230 5.48 24.24 54.62
N GLN A 231 5.91 22.99 54.36
CA GLN A 231 6.18 22.02 55.43
C GLN A 231 7.28 22.48 56.40
N ALA A 232 8.31 23.16 55.88
CA ALA A 232 9.38 23.73 56.69
C ALA A 232 8.97 24.99 57.48
N ALA A 233 7.83 25.62 57.15
CA ALA A 233 7.29 26.76 57.89
C ALA A 233 6.23 26.36 58.93
N GLU A 234 5.70 25.14 58.83
CA GLU A 234 4.75 24.53 59.78
C GLU A 234 5.44 23.64 60.84
N SER A 235 6.77 23.48 60.76
CA SER A 235 7.61 22.78 61.76
C SER A 235 8.46 23.79 62.53
#